data_AF-A0A959N4Z3-F1
#
_entry.id   AF-A0A959N4Z3-F1
#
_cell.length_a   1.000
_cell.length_b   1.000
_cell.length_c   1.000
_cell.angle_alpha   90.00
_cell.angle_beta   90.00
_cell.angle_gamma   90.00
#
_symmetry.space_group_name_H-M   'P 1'
#
loop_
_entity.id
_entity.type
_entity.pdbx_description
1 polymer ?
#
loop_
_entity_poly.entity_id
_entity_poly.type
_entity_poly.pdbx_seq_one_letter_code
_entity_poly.pdbx_strand_id
1 'polypeptide(L)'
;DVTMTGEGDNDYFANSVSTAGDINGDGYSDVVIGSIYYSLLTGKAYVYFGGTLMNNIADVTITSGTPGIDFGSSVSSAGDVNGDGYSDFIIGARRNSTPGRAFIFFGGASPDSIPDVSMTGEATGNYFGNSVSSAGDVNGDGYSDVIVGAFGYSSNTGRAYLYNGSAISAKPIFSHVKDVPNDQGGFVNLKWVRSSYDVNGNDLVTYYLVERSYPPVNGNFAWANIAEITA
;
A
#
# COMPACT_ATOMS: atom_id res chain seq x y z
N ASP A 1 15.32 3.10 -25.81
CA ASP A 1 15.96 2.27 -24.77
C ASP A 1 16.66 3.15 -23.76
N VAL A 2 16.63 2.76 -22.49
CA VAL A 2 17.16 3.51 -21.34
C VAL A 2 18.13 2.60 -20.58
N THR A 3 19.24 3.15 -20.07
CA THR A 3 20.18 2.45 -19.19
C THR A 3 20.25 3.16 -17.85
N MET A 4 20.04 2.42 -16.76
CA MET A 4 20.11 2.90 -15.38
C MET A 4 21.36 2.34 -14.70
N THR A 5 21.99 3.12 -13.82
CA THR A 5 23.22 2.73 -13.13
C THR A 5 23.11 3.14 -11.66
N GLY A 6 23.59 2.27 -10.77
CA GLY A 6 23.59 2.54 -9.33
C GLY A 6 24.48 3.73 -8.94
N GLU A 7 24.19 4.31 -7.79
CA GLU A 7 24.83 5.54 -7.31
C GLU A 7 26.17 5.33 -6.59
N GLY A 8 26.44 4.11 -6.08
CA GLY A 8 27.65 3.79 -5.33
C GLY A 8 28.21 2.39 -5.56
N ASP A 9 29.51 2.25 -5.29
CA ASP A 9 30.20 0.97 -5.33
C ASP A 9 29.63 0.01 -4.28
N ASN A 10 29.41 -1.26 -4.66
CA ASN A 10 28.90 -2.31 -3.78
C ASN A 10 27.48 -2.08 -3.22
N ASP A 11 26.68 -1.18 -3.80
CA ASP A 11 25.27 -1.01 -3.42
C ASP A 11 24.37 -2.13 -3.98
N TYR A 12 24.88 -2.88 -4.96
CA TYR A 12 24.19 -3.98 -5.64
C TYR A 12 22.88 -3.50 -6.28
N PHE A 13 22.94 -2.34 -6.93
CA PHE A 13 21.86 -1.82 -7.76
C PHE A 13 21.44 -2.85 -8.80
N ALA A 14 20.13 -2.97 -9.02
CA ALA A 14 19.54 -3.98 -9.89
C ALA A 14 19.83 -5.44 -9.47
N ASN A 15 20.03 -5.68 -8.16
CA ASN A 15 19.99 -7.04 -7.62
C ASN A 15 18.62 -7.70 -7.78
N SER A 16 17.57 -6.89 -7.77
CA SER A 16 16.20 -7.30 -8.09
C SER A 16 15.55 -6.22 -8.95
N VAL A 17 14.76 -6.64 -9.94
CA VAL A 17 14.06 -5.76 -10.89
C VAL A 17 12.68 -6.33 -11.19
N SER A 18 11.70 -5.47 -11.40
CA SER A 18 10.37 -5.84 -11.89
C SER A 18 9.65 -4.62 -12.48
N THR A 19 8.53 -4.85 -13.14
CA THR A 19 7.52 -3.80 -13.31
C THR A 19 6.91 -3.48 -11.95
N ALA A 20 6.56 -2.21 -11.71
CA ALA A 20 5.72 -1.81 -10.59
C ALA A 20 4.22 -1.82 -10.96
N GLY A 21 3.90 -1.96 -12.26
CA GLY A 21 2.59 -1.63 -12.81
C GLY A 21 2.49 -0.14 -13.09
N ASP A 22 1.31 0.36 -13.45
CA ASP A 22 1.06 1.80 -13.63
C ASP A 22 0.72 2.43 -12.27
N ILE A 23 1.75 2.86 -11.54
CA ILE A 23 1.60 3.30 -10.15
C ILE A 23 1.21 4.78 -10.07
N ASN A 24 1.43 5.55 -11.13
CA ASN A 24 1.09 6.97 -11.20
C ASN A 24 -0.20 7.26 -12.01
N GLY A 25 -0.78 6.25 -12.66
CA GLY A 25 -2.03 6.31 -13.40
C GLY A 25 -1.92 7.03 -14.74
N ASP A 26 -0.73 7.04 -15.36
CA ASP A 26 -0.50 7.72 -16.64
C ASP A 26 -0.75 6.84 -17.88
N GLY A 27 -1.13 5.58 -17.65
CA GLY A 27 -1.40 4.57 -18.68
C GLY A 27 -0.19 3.76 -19.10
N TYR A 28 0.99 3.99 -18.51
CA TYR A 28 2.22 3.25 -18.79
C TYR A 28 2.69 2.50 -17.55
N SER A 29 3.24 1.29 -17.74
CA SER A 29 3.85 0.58 -16.62
C SER A 29 5.17 1.20 -16.21
N ASP A 30 5.36 1.32 -14.91
CA ASP A 30 6.54 1.81 -14.23
C ASP A 30 7.49 0.68 -13.85
N VAL A 31 8.71 1.03 -13.45
CA VAL A 31 9.78 0.08 -13.14
C VAL A 31 10.22 0.24 -11.69
N VAL A 32 10.35 -0.88 -10.97
CA VAL A 32 10.93 -0.91 -9.62
C VAL A 32 12.24 -1.70 -9.62
N ILE A 33 13.27 -1.13 -8.98
CA ILE A 33 14.61 -1.69 -8.88
C ILE A 33 15.08 -1.69 -7.43
N GLY A 34 15.52 -2.85 -6.94
CA GLY A 34 16.10 -3.01 -5.61
C GLY A 34 17.63 -2.92 -5.59
N SER A 35 18.17 -2.36 -4.51
CA SER A 35 19.60 -2.21 -4.21
C SER A 35 19.85 -2.62 -2.76
N ILE A 36 20.03 -3.93 -2.56
CA ILE A 36 20.03 -4.60 -1.25
C ILE A 36 21.08 -4.08 -0.26
N TYR A 37 22.22 -3.58 -0.74
CA TYR A 37 23.36 -3.22 0.10
C TYR A 37 23.66 -1.73 0.17
N TYR A 38 22.76 -0.91 -0.37
CA TYR A 38 22.86 0.55 -0.29
C TYR A 38 23.21 1.04 1.12
N SER A 39 24.17 1.97 1.20
CA SER A 39 24.55 2.74 2.40
C SER A 39 24.57 1.89 3.68
N LEU A 40 25.60 1.07 3.84
CA LEU A 40 25.81 0.22 5.02
C LEU A 40 24.67 -0.80 5.26
N LEU A 41 24.20 -1.47 4.20
CA LEU A 41 23.17 -2.52 4.28
C LEU A 41 21.79 -2.01 4.73
N THR A 42 21.53 -0.70 4.63
CA THR A 42 20.17 -0.15 4.84
C THR A 42 19.24 -0.58 3.73
N GLY A 43 19.77 -0.72 2.52
CA GLY A 43 19.03 -1.11 1.33
C GLY A 43 18.18 0.05 0.80
N LYS A 44 17.94 0.04 -0.51
CA LYS A 44 17.17 1.07 -1.21
C LYS A 44 16.38 0.45 -2.36
N ALA A 45 15.26 1.06 -2.71
CA ALA A 45 14.55 0.80 -3.95
C ALA A 45 14.35 2.09 -4.73
N TYR A 46 14.26 1.95 -6.04
CA TYR A 46 14.11 3.04 -6.99
C TYR A 46 12.90 2.71 -7.85
N VAL A 47 12.02 3.68 -8.01
CA VAL A 47 10.92 3.63 -8.98
C VAL A 47 11.21 4.63 -10.09
N TYR A 48 11.03 4.18 -11.32
CA TYR A 48 11.13 4.99 -12.53
C TYR A 48 9.79 4.93 -13.23
N PHE A 49 9.18 6.09 -13.44
CA PHE A 49 7.95 6.17 -14.19
C PHE A 49 8.17 5.81 -15.65
N GLY A 50 7.24 5.05 -16.18
CA GLY A 50 7.15 4.71 -17.59
C GLY A 50 6.77 5.93 -18.42
N GLY A 51 6.44 5.66 -19.68
CA GLY A 51 5.93 6.68 -20.60
C GLY A 51 6.80 6.92 -21.81
N THR A 52 6.26 7.75 -22.72
CA THR A 52 6.86 8.05 -24.03
C THR A 52 8.24 8.69 -23.94
N LEU A 53 8.54 9.34 -22.81
CA LEU A 53 9.80 10.02 -22.53
C LEU A 53 10.49 9.47 -21.26
N MET A 54 10.30 8.18 -20.97
CA MET A 54 10.98 7.50 -19.87
C MET A 54 12.50 7.78 -19.92
N ASN A 55 13.07 8.10 -18.76
CA ASN A 55 14.49 8.39 -18.62
C ASN A 55 15.09 7.56 -17.46
N ASN A 56 16.35 7.83 -17.11
CA ASN A 56 17.09 7.09 -16.09
C ASN A 56 17.22 7.84 -14.75
N ILE A 57 16.37 8.81 -14.50
CA ILE A 57 16.27 9.52 -13.22
C ILE A 57 15.14 8.86 -12.44
N ALA A 58 15.41 8.38 -11.24
CA ALA A 58 14.38 7.77 -10.39
C ALA A 58 13.40 8.85 -9.93
N ASP A 59 12.10 8.58 -10.10
CA ASP A 59 11.01 9.45 -9.67
C ASP A 59 10.71 9.29 -8.18
N VAL A 60 10.82 8.06 -7.67
CA VAL A 60 10.71 7.75 -6.24
C VAL A 60 11.93 6.96 -5.79
N THR A 61 12.53 7.39 -4.67
CA THR A 61 13.59 6.63 -4.02
C THR A 61 13.18 6.29 -2.60
N ILE A 62 13.26 5.00 -2.26
CA ILE A 62 12.71 4.44 -1.02
C ILE A 62 13.84 3.85 -0.21
N THR A 63 14.01 4.34 1.02
CA THR A 63 14.98 3.79 1.97
C THR A 63 14.25 3.25 3.19
N SER A 64 14.75 2.16 3.75
CA SER A 64 14.13 1.57 4.94
C SER A 64 14.33 2.39 6.22
N GLY A 65 15.29 3.32 6.22
CA GLY A 65 15.79 4.01 7.41
C GLY A 65 16.39 3.09 8.49
N THR A 66 16.40 1.76 8.27
CA THR A 66 16.79 0.75 9.24
C THR A 66 17.96 -0.06 8.69
N PRO A 67 19.18 0.13 9.19
CA PRO A 67 20.34 -0.62 8.76
C PRO A 67 20.16 -2.13 8.96
N GLY A 68 20.64 -2.92 8.00
CA GLY A 68 20.77 -4.36 8.14
C GLY A 68 19.43 -5.11 8.11
N ILE A 69 18.47 -4.69 7.29
CA ILE A 69 17.26 -5.48 7.00
C ILE A 69 17.25 -6.07 5.58
N ASP A 70 18.28 -5.78 4.77
CA ASP A 70 18.39 -6.21 3.37
C ASP A 70 17.19 -5.75 2.52
N PHE A 71 16.75 -4.50 2.70
CA PHE A 71 15.64 -3.90 1.95
C PHE A 71 15.97 -3.81 0.45
N GLY A 72 15.00 -4.09 -0.43
CA GLY A 72 15.26 -4.15 -1.87
C GLY A 72 15.89 -5.47 -2.33
N SER A 73 15.86 -6.51 -1.49
CA SER A 73 16.37 -7.85 -1.82
C SER A 73 15.50 -8.63 -2.82
N SER A 74 14.23 -8.24 -2.93
CA SER A 74 13.26 -8.73 -3.90
C SER A 74 12.26 -7.59 -4.13
N VAL A 75 11.85 -7.38 -5.38
CA VAL A 75 10.84 -6.37 -5.74
C VAL A 75 9.88 -6.96 -6.76
N SER A 76 8.62 -6.55 -6.72
CA SER A 76 7.60 -6.92 -7.71
C SER A 76 6.46 -5.91 -7.70
N SER A 77 5.70 -5.81 -8.79
CA SER A 77 4.33 -5.31 -8.71
C SER A 77 3.52 -6.18 -7.74
N ALA A 78 2.62 -5.55 -7.01
CA ALA A 78 1.62 -6.18 -6.16
C ALA A 78 0.26 -6.30 -6.88
N GLY A 79 0.09 -5.62 -8.02
CA GLY A 79 -1.23 -5.36 -8.62
C GLY A 79 -1.93 -4.22 -7.89
N ASP A 80 -3.22 -4.00 -8.15
CA ASP A 80 -4.05 -3.06 -7.38
C ASP A 80 -4.61 -3.79 -6.16
N VAL A 81 -3.92 -3.73 -5.02
CA VAL A 81 -4.28 -4.49 -3.81
C VAL A 81 -5.33 -3.78 -2.97
N ASN A 82 -5.51 -2.47 -3.21
CA ASN A 82 -6.40 -1.62 -2.44
C ASN A 82 -7.67 -1.20 -3.22
N GLY A 83 -7.73 -1.49 -4.52
CA GLY A 83 -8.84 -1.26 -5.43
C GLY A 83 -9.02 0.20 -5.84
N ASP A 84 -7.97 1.03 -5.77
CA ASP A 84 -8.05 2.45 -6.07
C ASP A 84 -7.82 2.79 -7.56
N GLY A 85 -7.52 1.77 -8.38
CA GLY A 85 -7.28 1.89 -9.81
C GLY A 85 -5.84 2.21 -10.19
N TYR A 86 -4.94 2.34 -9.23
CA TYR A 86 -3.50 2.45 -9.45
C TYR A 86 -2.83 1.11 -9.14
N SER A 87 -1.72 0.82 -9.82
CA SER A 87 -0.94 -0.35 -9.44
C SER A 87 -0.14 -0.08 -8.17
N ASP A 88 0.02 -1.11 -7.35
CA ASP A 88 0.84 -1.10 -6.16
C ASP A 88 2.08 -1.98 -6.37
N PHE A 89 3.06 -1.84 -5.48
CA PHE A 89 4.28 -2.66 -5.53
C PHE A 89 4.73 -3.12 -4.15
N ILE A 90 5.50 -4.21 -4.15
CA ILE A 90 5.97 -4.90 -2.95
C ILE A 90 7.49 -5.02 -2.95
N ILE A 91 8.09 -4.77 -1.78
CA ILE A 91 9.54 -4.86 -1.54
C ILE A 91 9.81 -5.82 -0.39
N GLY A 92 10.68 -6.79 -0.64
CA GLY A 92 11.16 -7.77 0.33
C GLY A 92 12.46 -7.35 1.04
N ALA A 93 12.55 -7.69 2.34
CA ALA A 93 13.67 -7.41 3.22
C ALA A 93 14.00 -8.66 4.06
N ARG A 94 14.95 -9.47 3.60
CA ARG A 94 15.09 -10.88 4.02
C ARG A 94 16.17 -11.19 5.06
N ARG A 95 16.69 -10.18 5.77
CA ARG A 95 17.87 -10.34 6.63
C ARG A 95 17.72 -11.51 7.63
N ASN A 96 18.71 -12.40 7.65
CA ASN A 96 18.73 -13.59 8.50
C ASN A 96 18.69 -13.31 10.01
N SER A 97 19.24 -12.17 10.45
CA SER A 97 19.28 -11.75 11.86
C SER A 97 17.97 -11.11 12.34
N THR A 98 16.97 -11.05 11.46
CA THR A 98 15.62 -10.56 11.77
C THR A 98 14.59 -11.59 11.33
N PRO A 99 13.32 -11.45 11.73
CA PRO A 99 12.25 -12.29 11.19
C PRO A 99 12.01 -12.15 9.67
N GLY A 100 12.62 -11.14 9.01
CA GLY A 100 12.33 -10.77 7.64
C GLY A 100 11.05 -9.94 7.52
N ARG A 101 10.94 -9.13 6.47
CA ARG A 101 9.81 -8.24 6.22
C ARG A 101 9.46 -8.15 4.74
N ALA A 102 8.23 -7.76 4.47
CA ALA A 102 7.77 -7.34 3.16
C ALA A 102 6.92 -6.07 3.33
N PHE A 103 7.04 -5.15 2.38
CA PHE A 103 6.42 -3.83 2.43
C PHE A 103 5.63 -3.60 1.15
N ILE A 104 4.37 -3.23 1.26
CA ILE A 104 3.55 -2.78 0.12
C ILE A 104 3.50 -1.27 0.16
N PHE A 105 3.59 -0.68 -1.02
CA PHE A 105 3.48 0.75 -1.29
C PHE A 105 2.37 0.92 -2.30
N PHE A 106 1.41 1.76 -1.97
CA PHE A 106 0.30 2.06 -2.85
C PHE A 106 0.70 3.02 -3.96
N GLY A 107 0.12 2.81 -5.12
CA GLY A 107 0.12 3.79 -6.19
C GLY A 107 -0.75 5.00 -5.83
N GLY A 108 -0.89 5.90 -6.80
CA GLY A 108 -1.76 7.06 -6.69
C GLY A 108 -1.31 8.21 -7.58
N ALA A 109 -2.06 9.31 -7.55
CA ALA A 109 -1.71 10.50 -8.34
C ALA A 109 -0.35 11.12 -7.96
N SER A 110 0.12 10.86 -6.73
CA SER A 110 1.42 11.28 -6.22
C SER A 110 2.01 10.16 -5.34
N PRO A 111 2.55 9.08 -5.93
CA PRO A 111 3.13 7.98 -5.16
C PRO A 111 4.29 8.50 -4.30
N ASP A 112 4.39 8.01 -3.06
CA ASP A 112 5.43 8.43 -2.13
C ASP A 112 6.33 7.25 -1.69
N SER A 113 7.23 7.51 -0.75
CA SER A 113 8.21 6.53 -0.27
C SER A 113 7.84 5.89 1.07
N ILE A 114 6.60 6.02 1.53
CA ILE A 114 6.12 5.54 2.83
C ILE A 114 5.37 4.22 2.61
N PRO A 115 5.72 3.14 3.33
CA PRO A 115 5.01 1.88 3.17
C PRO A 115 3.62 1.95 3.79
N ASP A 116 2.59 1.59 3.02
CA ASP A 116 1.21 1.49 3.49
C ASP A 116 0.94 0.22 4.29
N VAL A 117 1.59 -0.88 3.91
CA VAL A 117 1.51 -2.16 4.62
C VAL A 117 2.90 -2.69 4.93
N SER A 118 3.13 -3.06 6.18
CA SER A 118 4.37 -3.72 6.62
C SER A 118 4.06 -5.09 7.24
N MET A 119 4.51 -6.15 6.58
CA MET A 119 4.41 -7.53 7.05
C MET A 119 5.72 -7.96 7.68
N THR A 120 5.65 -8.71 8.79
CA THR A 120 6.82 -9.25 9.50
C THR A 120 6.71 -10.76 9.58
N GLY A 121 7.81 -11.46 9.27
CA GLY A 121 7.88 -12.91 9.37
C GLY A 121 7.79 -13.40 10.81
N GLU A 122 7.53 -14.71 10.98
CA GLU A 122 7.26 -15.31 12.29
C GLU A 122 8.48 -15.36 13.22
N ALA A 123 9.67 -15.60 12.67
CA ALA A 123 10.88 -15.82 13.47
C ALA A 123 12.15 -15.53 12.67
N THR A 124 13.19 -15.15 13.41
CA THR A 124 14.55 -14.96 12.88
C THR A 124 15.05 -16.21 12.16
N GLY A 125 15.71 -16.02 11.01
CA GLY A 125 16.23 -17.13 10.21
C GLY A 125 15.21 -17.79 9.28
N ASN A 126 13.93 -17.36 9.28
CA ASN A 126 12.95 -17.85 8.31
C ASN A 126 13.10 -17.21 6.92
N TYR A 127 13.79 -16.07 6.83
CA TYR A 127 13.98 -15.30 5.58
C TYR A 127 12.66 -14.89 4.92
N PHE A 128 11.67 -14.46 5.72
CA PHE A 128 10.45 -13.86 5.17
C PHE A 128 10.78 -12.64 4.31
N GLY A 129 10.10 -12.47 3.18
CA GLY A 129 10.42 -11.44 2.20
C GLY A 129 11.60 -11.79 1.29
N ASN A 130 12.05 -13.05 1.27
CA ASN A 130 13.09 -13.50 0.36
C ASN A 130 12.66 -13.42 -1.11
N SER A 131 11.41 -13.79 -1.37
CA SER A 131 10.71 -13.59 -2.62
C SER A 131 9.38 -12.90 -2.32
N VAL A 132 9.01 -11.96 -3.18
CA VAL A 132 7.71 -11.27 -3.16
C VAL A 132 7.16 -11.24 -4.58
N SER A 133 5.85 -11.36 -4.73
CA SER A 133 5.15 -11.26 -6.02
C SER A 133 3.70 -10.89 -5.80
N SER A 134 3.07 -10.29 -6.82
CA SER A 134 1.61 -10.38 -6.94
C SER A 134 1.22 -11.85 -7.09
N ALA A 135 0.11 -12.22 -6.47
CA ALA A 135 -0.58 -13.48 -6.68
C ALA A 135 -1.75 -13.34 -7.68
N GLY A 136 -2.05 -12.10 -8.12
CA GLY A 136 -3.31 -11.76 -8.78
C GLY A 136 -4.48 -11.80 -7.82
N ASP A 137 -5.71 -11.62 -8.30
CA ASP A 137 -6.92 -11.87 -7.51
C ASP A 137 -7.17 -13.39 -7.46
N VAL A 138 -6.69 -14.06 -6.41
CA VAL A 138 -6.80 -15.52 -6.32
C VAL A 138 -8.13 -15.98 -5.74
N ASN A 139 -8.91 -15.06 -5.17
CA ASN A 139 -10.15 -15.36 -4.47
C ASN A 139 -11.41 -14.86 -5.20
N GLY A 140 -11.25 -14.00 -6.22
CA GLY A 140 -12.30 -13.43 -7.05
C GLY A 140 -13.04 -12.24 -6.42
N ASP A 141 -12.44 -11.52 -5.47
CA ASP A 141 -13.05 -10.38 -4.79
C ASP A 141 -12.83 -9.03 -5.48
N GLY A 142 -12.04 -9.02 -6.57
CA GLY A 142 -11.73 -7.84 -7.35
C GLY A 142 -10.49 -7.08 -6.90
N TYR A 143 -9.77 -7.55 -5.87
CA TYR A 143 -8.52 -6.96 -5.39
C TYR A 143 -7.35 -7.88 -5.72
N SER A 144 -6.20 -7.29 -6.03
CA SER A 144 -4.99 -8.09 -6.23
C SER A 144 -4.46 -8.60 -4.89
N ASP A 145 -4.08 -9.87 -4.85
CA ASP A 145 -3.45 -10.49 -3.69
C ASP A 145 -1.91 -10.53 -3.86
N VAL A 146 -1.18 -10.75 -2.77
CA VAL A 146 0.29 -10.89 -2.79
C VAL A 146 0.75 -12.18 -2.15
N ILE A 147 1.89 -12.68 -2.59
CA ILE A 147 2.54 -13.86 -2.02
C ILE A 147 3.97 -13.55 -1.59
N VAL A 148 4.34 -14.03 -0.40
CA VAL A 148 5.66 -13.81 0.22
C VAL A 148 6.29 -15.14 0.63
N GLY A 149 7.55 -15.36 0.23
CA GLY A 149 8.32 -16.55 0.57
C GLY A 149 9.16 -16.39 1.84
N ALA A 150 9.23 -17.47 2.63
CA ALA A 150 10.14 -17.65 3.76
C ALA A 150 10.79 -19.04 3.70
N PHE A 151 11.84 -19.17 2.88
CA PHE A 151 12.42 -20.48 2.58
C PHE A 151 13.13 -21.13 3.78
N GLY A 152 13.56 -20.34 4.78
CA GLY A 152 14.25 -20.88 5.97
C GLY A 152 13.31 -21.46 7.02
N TYR A 153 11.99 -21.31 6.85
CA TYR A 153 11.00 -21.80 7.80
C TYR A 153 11.19 -23.29 8.12
N SER A 154 11.11 -23.65 9.41
CA SER A 154 11.21 -25.03 9.93
C SER A 154 12.36 -25.82 9.31
N SER A 155 13.59 -25.42 9.64
CA SER A 155 14.82 -26.08 9.15
C SER A 155 14.89 -26.20 7.63
N ASN A 156 14.55 -25.11 6.92
CA ASN A 156 14.50 -25.01 5.46
C ASN A 156 13.43 -25.90 4.78
N THR A 157 12.38 -26.29 5.50
CA THR A 157 11.17 -26.85 4.86
C THR A 157 10.50 -25.79 3.96
N GLY A 158 10.65 -24.52 4.34
CA GLY A 158 10.09 -23.38 3.62
C GLY A 158 8.60 -23.17 3.90
N ARG A 159 8.15 -21.94 3.65
CA ARG A 159 6.75 -21.55 3.71
C ARG A 159 6.49 -20.43 2.71
N ALA A 160 5.30 -20.42 2.11
CA ALA A 160 4.77 -19.31 1.34
C ALA A 160 3.53 -18.77 2.06
N TYR A 161 3.37 -17.46 2.05
CA TYR A 161 2.28 -16.74 2.69
C TYR A 161 1.52 -15.98 1.62
N LEU A 162 0.24 -16.28 1.48
CA LEU A 162 -0.69 -15.51 0.65
C LEU A 162 -1.38 -14.49 1.54
N TYR A 163 -1.42 -13.24 1.10
CA TYR A 163 -2.14 -12.15 1.75
C TYR A 163 -3.13 -11.58 0.76
N ASN A 164 -4.40 -11.53 1.16
CA ASN A 164 -5.43 -11.04 0.29
C ASN A 164 -5.43 -9.50 0.26
N GLY A 165 -5.71 -8.93 -0.90
CA GLY A 165 -6.04 -7.52 -1.05
C GLY A 165 -7.41 -7.21 -0.43
N SER A 166 -7.67 -5.94 -0.19
CA SER A 166 -9.00 -5.46 0.17
C SER A 166 -9.05 -3.94 0.05
N ALA A 167 -10.27 -3.39 -0.03
CA ALA A 167 -10.48 -1.96 0.13
C ALA A 167 -9.79 -1.44 1.41
N ILE A 168 -9.20 -0.25 1.32
CA ILE A 168 -8.70 0.47 2.49
C ILE A 168 -9.89 0.69 3.42
N SER A 169 -9.87 0.15 4.64
CA SER A 169 -10.90 0.48 5.64
C SER A 169 -10.70 1.93 6.11
N ALA A 170 -11.17 2.92 5.35
CA ALA A 170 -11.16 4.30 5.79
C ALA A 170 -12.14 4.44 6.96
N LYS A 171 -11.65 4.79 8.15
CA LYS A 171 -12.52 5.15 9.29
C LYS A 171 -12.51 6.66 9.45
N PRO A 172 -13.37 7.41 8.73
CA PRO A 172 -13.40 8.85 8.85
C PRO A 172 -13.66 9.25 10.31
N ILE A 173 -12.97 10.30 10.73
CA ILE A 173 -13.17 10.96 12.02
C ILE A 173 -13.44 12.43 11.76
N PHE A 174 -14.32 13.04 12.57
CA PHE A 174 -14.38 14.50 12.62
C PHE A 174 -13.20 15.00 13.45
N SER A 175 -12.17 15.53 12.78
CA SER A 175 -11.01 16.12 13.46
C SER A 175 -11.30 17.53 13.99
N HIS A 176 -12.23 18.25 13.36
CA HIS A 176 -12.68 19.57 13.80
C HIS A 176 -14.08 19.87 13.29
N VAL A 177 -14.94 20.45 14.14
CA VAL A 177 -16.23 21.04 13.76
C VAL A 177 -16.23 22.46 14.33
N LYS A 178 -16.48 23.45 13.47
CA LYS A 178 -16.58 24.86 13.86
C LYS A 178 -17.97 25.37 13.59
N ASP A 179 -18.55 26.04 14.57
CA ASP A 179 -19.81 26.75 14.41
C ASP A 179 -19.63 28.05 13.61
N VAL A 180 -20.64 28.41 12.82
CA VAL A 180 -20.63 29.64 12.02
C VAL A 180 -21.28 30.75 12.86
N PRO A 181 -20.72 31.98 12.91
CA PRO A 181 -21.32 33.07 13.67
C PRO A 181 -22.79 33.32 13.29
N ASN A 182 -23.66 33.36 14.29
CA ASN A 182 -25.12 33.52 14.19
C ASN A 182 -25.92 32.29 13.73
N ASP A 183 -25.32 31.09 13.75
CA ASP A 183 -26.10 29.86 13.70
C ASP A 183 -26.71 29.53 15.08
N GLN A 184 -27.84 28.82 15.10
CA GLN A 184 -28.56 28.46 16.34
C GLN A 184 -27.98 27.23 17.05
N GLY A 185 -26.76 26.82 16.67
CA GLY A 185 -26.15 25.54 17.02
C GLY A 185 -26.72 24.38 16.20
N GLY A 186 -25.91 23.33 16.05
CA GLY A 186 -26.26 22.12 15.31
C GLY A 186 -25.30 20.96 15.58
N PHE A 187 -25.65 19.78 15.10
CA PHE A 187 -24.84 18.57 15.19
C PHE A 187 -24.38 18.15 13.79
N VAL A 188 -23.20 17.54 13.72
CA VAL A 188 -22.72 16.82 12.55
C VAL A 188 -22.64 15.34 12.92
N ASN A 189 -23.25 14.48 12.11
CA ASN A 189 -23.18 13.04 12.27
C ASN A 189 -22.34 12.43 11.15
N LEU A 190 -21.60 11.38 11.51
CA LEU A 190 -20.98 10.45 10.58
C LEU A 190 -21.71 9.13 10.72
N LYS A 191 -22.38 8.70 9.65
CA LYS A 191 -23.06 7.40 9.59
C LYS A 191 -22.31 6.53 8.59
N TRP A 192 -22.09 5.27 8.92
CA TRP A 192 -21.70 4.28 7.91
C TRP A 192 -22.96 3.74 7.23
N VAL A 193 -22.91 3.60 5.91
CA VAL A 193 -23.95 2.88 5.15
C VAL A 193 -23.40 1.51 4.79
N ARG A 194 -24.20 0.48 5.11
CA ARG A 194 -23.94 -0.90 4.66
C ARG A 194 -24.60 -1.09 3.30
N SER A 195 -23.93 -1.79 2.40
CA SER A 195 -24.65 -2.39 1.28
C SER A 195 -25.62 -3.45 1.84
N SER A 196 -26.82 -3.53 1.27
CA SER A 196 -27.78 -4.56 1.62
C SER A 196 -27.20 -5.93 1.24
N TYR A 197 -26.90 -6.76 2.25
CA TYR A 197 -26.50 -8.18 2.17
C TYR A 197 -25.82 -8.58 0.86
N ASP A 198 -24.48 -8.56 0.82
CA ASP A 198 -23.80 -9.44 -0.13
C ASP A 198 -24.15 -10.90 0.21
N VAL A 199 -24.19 -11.75 -0.82
CA VAL A 199 -24.56 -13.17 -0.70
C VAL A 199 -23.57 -14.00 0.12
N ASN A 200 -22.50 -13.38 0.62
CA ASN A 200 -21.39 -14.01 1.33
C ASN A 200 -21.33 -13.64 2.83
N GLY A 201 -22.18 -12.71 3.29
CA GLY A 201 -22.26 -12.31 4.69
C GLY A 201 -21.14 -11.40 5.16
N ASN A 202 -20.46 -10.67 4.26
CA ASN A 202 -19.43 -9.71 4.65
C ASN A 202 -20.07 -8.35 4.99
N ASP A 203 -19.75 -7.82 6.16
CA ASP A 203 -20.17 -6.49 6.61
C ASP A 203 -19.29 -5.41 5.93
N LEU A 204 -19.55 -5.15 4.64
CA LEU A 204 -18.85 -4.11 3.89
C LEU A 204 -19.53 -2.75 4.11
N VAL A 205 -18.81 -1.81 4.73
CA VAL A 205 -19.18 -0.39 4.68
C VAL A 205 -18.87 0.09 3.27
N THR A 206 -19.85 0.68 2.59
CA THR A 206 -19.69 1.13 1.19
C THR A 206 -19.29 2.59 1.10
N TYR A 207 -19.84 3.40 2.01
CA TYR A 207 -19.50 4.81 2.18
C TYR A 207 -19.95 5.30 3.55
N TYR A 208 -19.41 6.44 3.95
CA TYR A 208 -19.82 7.21 5.10
C TYR A 208 -20.60 8.44 4.66
N LEU A 209 -21.75 8.67 5.29
CA LEU A 209 -22.54 9.88 5.13
C LEU A 209 -22.15 10.88 6.20
N VAL A 210 -21.85 12.11 5.77
CA VAL A 210 -21.76 13.28 6.63
C VAL A 210 -23.09 14.01 6.57
N GLU A 211 -23.78 14.09 7.70
CA GLU A 211 -25.05 14.82 7.85
C GLU A 211 -24.87 16.05 8.72
N ARG A 212 -25.51 17.16 8.36
CA ARG A 212 -25.71 18.32 9.26
C ARG A 212 -27.15 18.38 9.74
N SER A 213 -27.37 18.82 10.98
CA SER A 213 -28.73 19.11 11.44
C SER A 213 -29.22 20.47 10.98
N TYR A 214 -30.53 20.61 10.76
CA TYR A 214 -31.22 21.90 10.76
C TYR A 214 -31.48 22.36 12.21
N PRO A 215 -31.73 23.67 12.44
CA PRO A 215 -32.16 24.16 13.74
C PRO A 215 -33.36 23.36 14.28
N PRO A 216 -33.38 23.03 15.57
CA PRO A 216 -34.37 22.13 16.12
C PRO A 216 -35.77 22.77 16.10
N VAL A 217 -36.76 22.01 15.63
CA VAL A 217 -38.19 22.38 15.73
C VAL A 217 -38.82 21.50 16.80
N ASN A 218 -39.32 22.12 17.88
CA ASN A 218 -39.87 21.41 19.05
C ASN A 218 -38.89 20.40 19.69
N GLY A 219 -37.59 20.69 19.68
CA GLY A 219 -36.54 19.83 20.25
C GLY A 219 -36.09 18.67 19.36
N ASN A 220 -36.67 18.51 18.16
CA ASN A 220 -36.25 17.49 17.19
C ASN A 220 -35.36 18.11 16.11
N PHE A 221 -34.25 17.44 15.83
CA PHE A 221 -33.34 17.79 14.73
C PHE A 221 -33.74 17.04 13.46
N ALA A 222 -33.90 17.78 12.36
CA ALA A 222 -33.93 17.22 11.02
C ALA A 222 -32.50 17.23 10.44
N TRP A 223 -32.19 16.34 9.50
CA TRP A 223 -30.84 16.13 8.99
C TRP A 223 -30.78 16.33 7.47
N ALA A 224 -29.65 16.84 6.99
CA ALA A 224 -29.33 16.94 5.57
C ALA A 224 -27.98 16.28 5.29
N ASN A 225 -27.93 15.41 4.28
CA ASN A 225 -26.68 14.87 3.77
C ASN A 225 -25.89 15.99 3.11
N ILE A 226 -24.63 16.14 3.48
CA ILE A 226 -23.75 17.21 2.96
C ILE A 226 -22.49 16.67 2.29
N ALA A 227 -22.08 15.44 2.60
CA ALA A 227 -21.01 14.75 1.87
C ALA A 227 -21.17 13.23 1.97
N GLU A 228 -20.62 12.55 0.98
CA GLU A 228 -20.39 11.11 0.96
C GLU A 228 -18.88 10.88 0.88
N ILE A 229 -18.37 10.01 1.75
CA ILE A 229 -16.97 9.59 1.77
C ILE A 229 -16.97 8.11 1.44
N THR A 230 -16.45 7.74 0.27
CA THR A 230 -16.32 6.32 -0.10
C THR A 230 -15.47 5.59 0.93
N ALA A 231 -15.92 4.40 1.33
CA ALA A 231 -15.30 3.63 2.40
C ALA A 231 -14.12 2.81 1.91
#